data_AF-A0AA48KGT6-F1
#
_entry.id   AF-A0AA48KGT6-F1
#
_cell.length_a   1.000
_cell.length_b   1.000
_cell.length_c   1.000
_cell.angle_alpha   90.00
_cell.angle_beta   90.00
_cell.angle_gamma   90.00
#
_symmetry.space_group_name_H-M   'P 1'
#
loop_
_entity.id
_entity.type
_entity.pdbx_description
1 polymer ?
#
loop_
_entity_poly.entity_id
_entity_poly.type
_entity_poly.pdbx_seq_one_letter_code
_entity_poly.pdbx_strand_id
1 'polypeptide(L)'
;MALPLAVIVSDVHLGDPSGVVSPFPRSGYADLGGVRVRRDWLDWMAQVDARLAAEGAGARIPHLVINGDFWDVSIRNMDEVAALSLAFFDAAEVERRFEQILFLPGNHDHVLWSWVQMQTTVIRPLEKLKGAPAVPGGSVVFPMPHAACAVLDLRGATPAFAIQGVQGPYTGDVFVSGLTRGRIPVNVAYPALHVLRGDGTALLVTHGHFFQLAWTLLSEVLGPALDPPLPGGLDFYYLELLNASLTDFLNFALGQVGPLSGTLQRMYDQIRAGHEPPEVKRIMDAIRDLMDRALDFKAEPRWKAGLQEWGSDRLLDFQLYLLKRVVGLALRRSEAGWVMPTVRGEGAFLEDPRNAARLDAFMACAAKDDSLRGFRVDDLVFGHTHQSLAGRPLTLPSGRRLRCWNTGSLVCAGEGCDFQPVTLDRAGRVAAMAPAP
;
A
#
# COMPACT_ATOMS: atom_id res chain seq x y z
N MET A 1 -9.07 -29.02 12.07
CA MET A 1 -7.77 -28.37 11.79
C MET A 1 -7.55 -27.36 12.89
N ALA A 2 -6.37 -27.31 13.51
CA ALA A 2 -6.06 -26.30 14.52
C ALA A 2 -6.28 -24.88 13.98
N LEU A 3 -6.70 -23.95 14.84
CA LEU A 3 -6.79 -22.53 14.46
C LEU A 3 -5.46 -22.01 13.90
N PRO A 4 -5.50 -21.21 12.82
CA PRO A 4 -4.32 -20.54 12.34
C PRO A 4 -3.81 -19.53 13.38
N LEU A 5 -2.52 -19.24 13.31
CA LEU A 5 -1.91 -18.14 14.07
C LEU A 5 -2.36 -16.78 13.51
N ALA A 6 -2.46 -16.67 12.20
CA ALA A 6 -2.92 -15.46 11.53
C ALA A 6 -3.76 -15.76 10.29
N VAL A 7 -4.65 -14.83 9.94
CA VAL A 7 -5.25 -14.73 8.61
C VAL A 7 -4.77 -13.44 7.96
N ILE A 8 -4.34 -13.52 6.70
CA ILE A 8 -3.80 -12.40 5.94
C ILE A 8 -4.78 -12.07 4.80
N VAL A 9 -5.21 -10.81 4.76
CA VAL A 9 -6.09 -10.23 3.74
C VAL A 9 -5.46 -8.97 3.17
N SER A 10 -5.80 -8.59 1.95
CA SER A 10 -5.31 -7.37 1.31
C SER A 10 -6.34 -6.84 0.32
N ASP A 11 -6.20 -5.58 -0.10
CA ASP A 11 -6.98 -4.98 -1.19
C ASP A 11 -8.49 -5.04 -0.89
N VAL A 12 -8.88 -4.71 0.34
CA VAL A 12 -10.29 -4.59 0.74
C VAL A 12 -10.91 -3.31 0.16
N HIS A 13 -10.12 -2.25 -0.01
CA HIS A 13 -10.50 -0.95 -0.57
C HIS A 13 -11.84 -0.41 -0.05
N LEU A 14 -11.94 -0.26 1.27
CA LEU A 14 -13.10 0.36 1.91
C LEU A 14 -13.25 1.80 1.42
N GLY A 15 -14.37 2.08 0.74
CA GLY A 15 -14.69 3.37 0.13
C GLY A 15 -14.60 3.39 -1.40
N ASP A 16 -13.82 2.49 -2.01
CA ASP A 16 -13.78 2.33 -3.46
C ASP A 16 -15.11 1.73 -3.96
N PRO A 17 -15.69 2.23 -5.07
CA PRO A 17 -16.93 1.67 -5.61
C PRO A 17 -16.88 0.16 -5.91
N SER A 18 -15.71 -0.36 -6.25
CA SER A 18 -15.39 -1.76 -6.55
C SER A 18 -14.70 -2.53 -5.42
N GLY A 19 -14.45 -1.90 -4.28
CA GLY A 19 -13.89 -2.54 -3.09
C GLY A 19 -14.89 -3.43 -2.35
N VAL A 20 -14.45 -4.14 -1.31
CA VAL A 20 -15.27 -5.04 -0.50
C VAL A 20 -16.40 -4.35 0.22
N VAL A 21 -16.11 -3.14 0.71
CA VAL A 21 -17.03 -2.34 1.50
C VAL A 21 -17.29 -1.07 0.72
N SER A 22 -18.50 -0.94 0.21
CA SER A 22 -18.87 0.14 -0.72
C SER A 22 -20.13 0.84 -0.23
N PRO A 23 -20.24 2.18 -0.37
CA PRO A 23 -21.49 2.87 -0.11
C PRO A 23 -22.51 2.70 -1.26
N PHE A 24 -22.13 2.06 -2.37
CA PHE A 24 -22.98 1.93 -3.55
C PHE A 24 -23.66 0.56 -3.64
N PRO A 25 -24.96 0.50 -3.94
CA PRO A 25 -25.63 -0.76 -4.20
C PRO A 25 -25.13 -1.37 -5.52
N ARG A 26 -24.68 -2.62 -5.47
CA ARG A 26 -24.21 -3.40 -6.63
C ARG A 26 -24.65 -4.86 -6.50
N SER A 27 -24.76 -5.56 -7.64
CA SER A 27 -24.89 -7.03 -7.66
C SER A 27 -23.71 -7.65 -6.90
N GLY A 28 -23.95 -8.74 -6.18
CA GLY A 28 -22.91 -9.41 -5.38
C GLY A 28 -22.66 -8.82 -3.98
N TYR A 29 -23.37 -7.77 -3.58
CA TYR A 29 -23.30 -7.20 -2.23
C TYR A 29 -24.52 -7.60 -1.38
N ALA A 30 -24.36 -7.57 -0.07
CA ALA A 30 -25.41 -7.72 0.91
C ALA A 30 -25.33 -6.62 1.98
N ASP A 31 -26.43 -6.43 2.70
CA ASP A 31 -26.46 -5.51 3.85
C ASP A 31 -25.82 -6.19 5.07
N LEU A 32 -24.88 -5.49 5.69
CA LEU A 32 -24.31 -5.85 6.98
C LEU A 32 -24.47 -4.64 7.90
N GLY A 33 -25.57 -4.59 8.65
CA GLY A 33 -25.83 -3.52 9.61
C GLY A 33 -25.90 -2.11 8.99
N GLY A 34 -26.46 -1.98 7.78
CA GLY A 34 -26.53 -0.71 7.04
C GLY A 34 -25.30 -0.38 6.19
N VAL A 35 -24.27 -1.24 6.16
CA VAL A 35 -23.13 -1.15 5.26
C VAL A 35 -23.25 -2.19 4.15
N ARG A 36 -22.92 -1.85 2.90
CA ARG A 36 -22.88 -2.84 1.81
C ARG A 36 -21.53 -3.52 1.77
N VAL A 37 -21.55 -4.84 1.91
CA VAL A 37 -20.37 -5.69 1.91
C VAL A 37 -20.52 -6.76 0.85
N ARG A 38 -19.45 -7.06 0.12
CA ARG A 38 -19.48 -8.16 -0.86
C ARG A 38 -19.79 -9.51 -0.20
N ARG A 39 -20.55 -10.36 -0.90
CA ARG A 39 -21.00 -11.66 -0.39
C ARG A 39 -19.85 -12.63 -0.13
N ASP A 40 -18.82 -12.63 -0.97
CA ASP A 40 -17.64 -13.47 -0.78
C ASP A 40 -16.88 -13.16 0.51
N TRP A 41 -16.82 -11.89 0.92
CA TRP A 41 -16.30 -11.51 2.23
C TRP A 41 -17.18 -12.03 3.38
N LEU A 42 -18.51 -11.94 3.24
CA LEU A 42 -19.43 -12.47 4.25
C LEU A 42 -19.34 -13.99 4.37
N ASP A 43 -19.25 -14.69 3.23
CA ASP A 43 -19.08 -16.15 3.18
C ASP A 43 -17.76 -16.56 3.84
N TRP A 44 -16.69 -15.81 3.60
CA TRP A 44 -15.42 -16.01 4.29
C TRP A 44 -15.53 -15.75 5.80
N MET A 45 -16.19 -14.68 6.25
CA MET A 45 -16.41 -14.43 7.69
C MET A 45 -17.19 -15.57 8.34
N ALA A 46 -18.20 -16.12 7.65
CA ALA A 46 -18.94 -17.30 8.13
C ALA A 46 -18.04 -18.55 8.23
N GLN A 47 -17.09 -18.74 7.30
CA GLN A 47 -16.09 -19.81 7.39
C GLN A 47 -15.14 -19.61 8.58
N VAL A 48 -14.76 -18.37 8.89
CA VAL A 48 -13.99 -18.07 10.11
C VAL A 48 -14.81 -18.44 11.34
N ASP A 49 -16.08 -18.04 11.40
CA ASP A 49 -16.98 -18.36 12.53
C ASP A 49 -17.14 -19.86 12.74
N ALA A 50 -17.31 -20.63 11.67
CA ALA A 50 -17.41 -22.08 11.74
C ALA A 50 -16.14 -22.73 12.32
N ARG A 51 -14.95 -22.22 11.95
CA ARG A 51 -13.67 -22.70 12.49
C ARG A 51 -13.50 -22.34 13.96
N LEU A 52 -13.89 -21.13 14.37
CA LEU A 52 -13.85 -20.71 15.77
C LEU A 52 -14.81 -21.54 16.63
N ALA A 53 -16.03 -21.79 16.12
CA ALA A 53 -17.03 -22.62 16.81
C ALA A 53 -16.54 -24.06 17.03
N ALA A 54 -15.80 -24.63 16.08
CA ALA A 54 -15.21 -25.96 16.20
C ALA A 54 -14.11 -26.06 17.27
N GLU A 55 -13.51 -24.93 17.66
CA GLU A 55 -12.40 -24.86 18.61
C GLU A 55 -12.88 -24.53 20.02
N GLY A 56 -14.06 -23.92 20.14
CA GLY A 56 -14.79 -23.77 21.39
C GLY A 56 -15.27 -22.35 21.63
N ALA A 57 -16.11 -22.21 22.66
CA ALA A 57 -16.66 -20.91 23.05
C ALA A 57 -15.54 -19.93 23.41
N GLY A 58 -15.57 -18.75 22.79
CA GLY A 58 -14.59 -17.68 23.04
C GLY A 58 -13.25 -17.84 22.31
N ALA A 59 -13.09 -18.86 21.47
CA ALA A 59 -11.92 -19.00 20.62
C ALA A 59 -11.79 -17.81 19.66
N ARG A 60 -10.56 -17.32 19.46
CA ARG A 60 -10.22 -16.24 18.52
C ARG A 60 -8.91 -16.56 17.81
N ILE A 61 -8.77 -16.05 16.59
CA ILE A 61 -7.51 -16.11 15.84
C ILE A 61 -6.60 -14.99 16.36
N PRO A 62 -5.33 -15.26 16.72
CA PRO A 62 -4.46 -14.25 17.32
C PRO A 62 -4.28 -13.00 16.46
N HIS A 63 -4.15 -13.13 15.14
CA HIS A 63 -3.89 -12.00 14.26
C HIS A 63 -4.79 -11.98 13.01
N LEU A 64 -5.42 -10.83 12.75
CA LEU A 64 -5.81 -10.41 11.41
C LEU A 64 -4.69 -9.54 10.84
N VAL A 65 -3.98 -10.02 9.81
CA VAL A 65 -3.00 -9.21 9.09
C VAL A 65 -3.70 -8.54 7.91
N ILE A 66 -3.79 -7.22 7.97
CA ILE A 66 -4.27 -6.39 6.88
C ILE A 66 -3.03 -5.96 6.07
N ASN A 67 -2.80 -6.60 4.93
CA ASN A 67 -1.62 -6.45 4.10
C ASN A 67 -1.79 -5.36 3.00
N GLY A 68 -2.33 -4.21 3.39
CA GLY A 68 -2.43 -3.00 2.58
C GLY A 68 -3.73 -2.85 1.82
N ASP A 69 -3.96 -1.62 1.37
CA ASP A 69 -5.12 -1.18 0.60
C ASP A 69 -6.44 -1.61 1.24
N PHE A 70 -6.56 -1.40 2.55
CA PHE A 70 -7.79 -1.68 3.29
C PHE A 70 -8.70 -0.46 3.32
N TRP A 71 -8.13 0.72 3.57
CA TRP A 71 -8.85 1.99 3.53
C TRP A 71 -8.52 2.72 2.24
N ASP A 72 -9.50 2.90 1.34
CA ASP A 72 -9.23 3.62 0.10
C ASP A 72 -9.44 5.12 0.26
N VAL A 73 -8.39 5.82 0.68
CA VAL A 73 -8.37 7.29 0.81
C VAL A 73 -7.86 7.98 -0.46
N SER A 74 -7.67 7.22 -1.55
CA SER A 74 -7.17 7.74 -2.83
C SER A 74 -8.26 8.30 -3.73
N ILE A 75 -9.46 7.75 -3.61
CA ILE A 75 -10.62 8.14 -4.42
C ILE A 75 -11.67 8.89 -3.57
N ARG A 76 -11.66 8.65 -2.26
CA ARG A 76 -12.65 9.17 -1.31
C ARG A 76 -12.02 10.09 -0.29
N ASN A 77 -12.82 11.02 0.22
CA ASN A 77 -12.39 11.86 1.33
C ASN A 77 -12.25 11.03 2.61
N MET A 78 -11.28 11.39 3.45
CA MET A 78 -10.96 10.67 4.68
C MET A 78 -12.15 10.58 5.66
N ASP A 79 -13.01 11.60 5.71
CA ASP A 79 -14.19 11.62 6.57
C ASP A 79 -15.24 10.55 6.17
N GLU A 80 -15.47 10.38 4.87
CA GLU A 80 -16.34 9.32 4.34
C GLU A 80 -15.77 7.93 4.60
N VAL A 81 -14.47 7.73 4.36
CA VAL A 81 -13.77 6.47 4.62
C VAL A 81 -13.80 6.13 6.11
N ALA A 82 -13.57 7.12 6.98
CA ALA A 82 -13.67 6.94 8.42
C ALA A 82 -15.09 6.55 8.84
N ALA A 83 -16.13 7.27 8.40
CA ALA A 83 -17.51 6.94 8.73
C ALA A 83 -17.89 5.51 8.30
N LEU A 84 -17.49 5.12 7.08
CA LEU A 84 -17.72 3.78 6.55
C LEU A 84 -16.93 2.71 7.33
N SER A 85 -15.70 3.00 7.74
CA SER A 85 -14.88 2.11 8.57
C SER A 85 -15.53 1.85 9.92
N LEU A 86 -16.01 2.90 10.60
CA LEU A 86 -16.67 2.76 11.90
C LEU A 86 -17.93 1.89 11.79
N ALA A 87 -18.75 2.13 10.76
CA ALA A 87 -19.96 1.34 10.53
C ALA A 87 -19.63 -0.13 10.17
N PHE A 88 -18.59 -0.36 9.36
CA PHE A 88 -18.14 -1.71 9.02
C PHE A 88 -17.65 -2.47 10.25
N PHE A 89 -16.76 -1.90 11.05
CA PHE A 89 -16.24 -2.59 12.25
C PHE A 89 -17.31 -2.83 13.31
N ASP A 90 -18.29 -1.94 13.43
CA ASP A 90 -19.46 -2.17 14.29
C ASP A 90 -20.28 -3.38 13.84
N ALA A 91 -20.54 -3.50 12.54
CA ALA A 91 -21.43 -4.50 12.00
C ALA A 91 -20.74 -5.85 11.76
N ALA A 92 -19.45 -5.83 11.41
CA ALA A 92 -18.66 -7.03 11.17
C ALA A 92 -18.20 -7.69 12.47
N GLU A 93 -18.15 -6.98 13.60
CA GLU A 93 -17.70 -7.50 14.90
C GLU A 93 -16.35 -8.24 14.82
N VAL A 94 -15.36 -7.62 14.18
CA VAL A 94 -14.03 -8.22 13.91
C VAL A 94 -13.35 -8.69 15.21
N GLU A 95 -13.56 -7.96 16.32
CA GLU A 95 -13.04 -8.26 17.66
C GLU A 95 -13.53 -9.59 18.26
N ARG A 96 -14.64 -10.13 17.74
CA ARG A 96 -15.15 -11.45 18.14
C ARG A 96 -14.38 -12.59 17.48
N ARG A 97 -13.70 -12.32 16.36
CA ARG A 97 -12.97 -13.32 15.57
C ARG A 97 -11.47 -13.24 15.78
N PHE A 98 -10.95 -12.04 16.02
CA PHE A 98 -9.52 -11.78 16.10
C PHE A 98 -9.13 -11.10 17.40
N GLU A 99 -7.93 -11.39 17.91
CA GLU A 99 -7.43 -10.75 19.13
C GLU A 99 -6.84 -9.36 18.84
N GLN A 100 -6.20 -9.17 17.68
CA GLN A 100 -5.62 -7.90 17.25
C GLN A 100 -5.47 -7.83 15.73
N ILE A 101 -5.26 -6.61 15.23
CA ILE A 101 -4.92 -6.32 13.84
C ILE A 101 -3.43 -5.99 13.73
N LEU A 102 -2.77 -6.60 12.75
CA LEU A 102 -1.47 -6.16 12.24
C LEU A 102 -1.70 -5.50 10.89
N PHE A 103 -1.59 -4.18 10.84
CA PHE A 103 -1.82 -3.39 9.63
C PHE A 103 -0.49 -3.02 8.96
N LEU A 104 -0.35 -3.43 7.70
CA LEU A 104 0.73 -3.04 6.80
C LEU A 104 0.14 -2.13 5.73
N PRO A 105 0.33 -0.81 5.79
CA PRO A 105 -0.19 0.11 4.78
C PRO A 105 0.26 -0.26 3.36
N GLY A 106 -0.67 -0.20 2.42
CA GLY A 106 -0.45 -0.26 0.99
C GLY A 106 -0.25 1.12 0.39
N ASN A 107 -0.43 1.27 -0.92
CA ASN A 107 -0.27 2.57 -1.55
C ASN A 107 -1.55 3.42 -1.42
N HIS A 108 -2.75 2.83 -1.37
CA HIS A 108 -4.02 3.56 -1.21
C HIS A 108 -4.24 4.13 0.19
N ASP A 109 -3.67 3.48 1.21
CA ASP A 109 -3.71 3.92 2.61
C ASP A 109 -2.34 4.33 3.15
N HIS A 110 -1.38 4.61 2.27
CA HIS A 110 -0.03 5.02 2.64
C HIS A 110 0.00 6.23 3.58
N VAL A 111 -0.88 7.22 3.37
CA VAL A 111 -0.95 8.41 4.22
C VAL A 111 -1.18 8.08 5.70
N LEU A 112 -1.85 6.94 5.99
CA LEU A 112 -2.07 6.51 7.37
C LEU A 112 -0.74 6.16 8.05
N TRP A 113 0.23 5.60 7.31
CA TRP A 113 1.61 5.43 7.78
C TRP A 113 2.26 6.77 8.11
N SER A 114 2.21 7.73 7.18
CA SER A 114 2.73 9.09 7.37
C SER A 114 2.13 9.75 8.62
N TRP A 115 0.84 9.56 8.87
CA TRP A 115 0.17 10.08 10.06
C TRP A 115 0.53 9.33 11.34
N VAL A 116 0.72 8.01 11.31
CA VAL A 116 1.23 7.27 12.48
C VAL A 116 2.63 7.76 12.85
N GLN A 117 3.51 7.96 11.86
CA GLN A 117 4.83 8.53 12.09
C GLN A 117 4.71 9.91 12.73
N MET A 118 3.94 10.83 12.12
CA MET A 118 3.72 12.18 12.66
C MET A 118 3.13 12.16 14.08
N GLN A 119 2.11 11.35 14.32
CA GLN A 119 1.47 11.22 15.63
C GLN A 119 2.48 10.84 16.70
N THR A 120 3.34 9.88 16.38
CA THR A 120 4.17 9.22 17.37
C THR A 120 5.55 9.86 17.56
N THR A 121 6.13 10.44 16.51
CA THR A 121 7.46 11.06 16.56
C THR A 121 7.41 12.57 16.81
N VAL A 122 6.29 13.23 16.48
CA VAL A 122 6.14 14.70 16.59
C VAL A 122 5.02 15.08 17.55
N ILE A 123 3.77 14.69 17.27
CA ILE A 123 2.59 15.21 17.99
C ILE A 123 2.63 14.80 19.46
N ARG A 124 2.71 13.50 19.77
CA ARG A 124 2.71 12.99 21.14
C ARG A 124 3.87 13.52 21.98
N PRO A 125 5.13 13.55 21.49
CA PRO A 125 6.21 14.16 22.26
C PRO A 125 5.99 15.65 22.54
N LEU A 126 5.46 16.41 21.58
CA LEU A 126 5.12 17.82 21.80
C LEU A 126 3.94 18.01 22.77
N GLU A 127 2.94 17.13 22.75
CA GLU A 127 1.82 17.17 23.70
C GLU A 127 2.29 16.93 25.14
N LYS A 128 3.26 16.04 25.37
CA LYS A 128 3.85 15.81 26.69
C LYS A 128 4.57 17.05 27.26
N LEU A 129 4.97 17.98 26.40
CA LEU A 129 5.56 19.25 26.85
C LEU A 129 4.53 20.30 27.25
N LYS A 130 3.25 20.16 26.85
CA LYS A 130 2.21 21.13 27.21
C LYS A 130 2.04 21.13 28.73
N GLY A 131 2.47 22.20 29.39
CA GLY A 131 2.43 22.34 30.85
C GLY A 131 3.64 21.77 31.60
N ALA A 132 4.63 21.22 30.89
CA ALA A 132 5.90 20.78 31.48
C ALA A 132 6.88 21.96 31.66
N PRO A 133 7.79 21.94 32.65
CA PRO A 133 8.88 22.90 32.72
C PRO A 133 9.76 22.81 31.46
N ALA A 134 10.37 23.94 31.07
CA ALA A 134 11.26 23.99 29.91
C ALA A 134 12.39 22.96 30.05
N VAL A 135 12.52 22.06 29.09
CA VAL A 135 13.61 21.07 29.04
C VAL A 135 14.84 21.75 28.42
N PRO A 136 15.97 21.91 29.14
CA PRO A 136 17.16 22.52 28.57
C PRO A 136 17.79 21.58 27.53
N GLY A 137 17.92 22.05 26.28
CA GLY A 137 18.96 21.59 25.34
C GLY A 137 18.77 20.26 24.61
N GLY A 138 17.55 19.77 24.37
CA GLY A 138 17.32 18.55 23.57
C GLY A 138 16.15 18.66 22.60
N SER A 139 16.24 17.97 21.45
CA SER A 139 15.07 17.72 20.59
C SER A 139 14.16 16.73 21.30
N VAL A 140 12.93 17.12 21.56
CA VAL A 140 11.89 16.25 22.13
C VAL A 140 11.17 15.41 21.07
N VAL A 141 11.32 15.79 19.80
CA VAL A 141 10.78 15.05 18.66
C VAL A 141 11.81 14.03 18.17
N PHE A 142 11.29 12.93 17.65
CA PHE A 142 12.08 11.82 17.14
C PHE A 142 12.19 11.89 15.62
N PRO A 143 13.28 11.36 15.01
CA PRO A 143 13.32 11.19 13.56
C PRO A 143 12.18 10.29 13.09
N MET A 144 11.63 10.58 11.91
CA MET A 144 10.65 9.68 11.28
C MET A 144 11.37 8.41 10.85
N PRO A 145 10.90 7.22 11.24
CA PRO A 145 11.61 5.98 10.95
C PRO A 145 11.60 5.64 9.45
N HIS A 146 10.66 6.19 8.66
CA HIS A 146 10.37 5.87 7.25
C HIS A 146 10.01 4.39 7.03
N ALA A 147 10.81 3.45 7.52
CA ALA A 147 10.49 2.03 7.63
C ALA A 147 10.56 1.56 9.10
N ALA A 148 9.54 0.84 9.55
CA ALA A 148 9.48 0.13 10.82
C ALA A 148 8.83 -1.25 10.59
N CYS A 149 9.65 -2.24 10.23
CA CYS A 149 9.18 -3.59 9.96
C CYS A 149 8.69 -4.28 11.24
N ALA A 150 7.62 -5.07 11.12
CA ALA A 150 7.18 -5.96 12.18
C ALA A 150 7.95 -7.29 12.12
N VAL A 151 8.10 -7.93 13.27
CA VAL A 151 8.71 -9.25 13.41
C VAL A 151 7.75 -10.13 14.21
N LEU A 152 7.42 -11.29 13.66
CA LEU A 152 6.73 -12.37 14.34
C LEU A 152 7.68 -13.57 14.42
N ASP A 153 8.28 -13.76 15.60
CA ASP A 153 9.26 -14.81 15.86
C ASP A 153 8.58 -16.08 16.37
N LEU A 154 8.65 -17.15 15.57
CA LEU A 154 8.02 -18.45 15.85
C LEU A 154 9.02 -19.50 16.34
N ARG A 155 10.28 -19.12 16.62
CA ARG A 155 11.32 -20.05 17.08
C ARG A 155 11.12 -20.50 18.53
N GLY A 156 10.44 -19.68 19.33
CA GLY A 156 10.15 -19.96 20.73
C GLY A 156 8.92 -20.83 20.93
N ALA A 157 8.69 -21.29 22.17
CA ALA A 157 7.48 -22.02 22.55
C ALA A 157 6.20 -21.16 22.37
N THR A 158 6.35 -19.85 22.50
CA THR A 158 5.29 -18.86 22.28
C THR A 158 5.73 -17.89 21.18
N PRO A 159 4.88 -17.60 20.18
CA PRO A 159 5.15 -16.55 19.21
C PRO A 159 5.46 -15.21 19.90
N ALA A 160 6.54 -14.55 19.48
CA ALA A 160 6.89 -13.21 19.97
C ALA A 160 6.69 -12.18 18.86
N PHE A 161 5.95 -11.11 19.17
CA PHE A 161 5.69 -10.02 18.23
C PHE A 161 6.44 -8.76 18.65
N ALA A 162 7.08 -8.09 17.69
CA ALA A 162 7.75 -6.81 17.89
C ALA A 162 7.66 -5.95 16.63
N ILE A 163 7.80 -4.64 16.79
CA ILE A 163 8.00 -3.69 15.67
C ILE A 163 9.35 -3.02 15.90
N GLN A 164 10.22 -3.05 14.90
CA GLN A 164 11.56 -2.48 15.02
C GLN A 164 11.52 -0.97 15.25
N GLY A 165 12.43 -0.47 16.08
CA GLY A 165 12.53 0.97 16.40
C GLY A 165 11.37 1.52 17.24
N VAL A 166 10.37 0.69 17.55
CA VAL A 166 9.20 1.05 18.33
C VAL A 166 9.35 0.52 19.76
N GLN A 167 9.51 1.42 20.73
CA GLN A 167 9.40 1.09 22.17
C GLN A 167 8.02 1.51 22.67
N GLY A 168 7.19 0.63 23.22
CA GLY A 168 5.80 0.95 23.65
C GLY A 168 5.67 2.36 24.26
N PRO A 169 4.69 3.19 23.83
CA PRO A 169 3.33 2.83 23.41
C PRO A 169 2.99 3.06 21.91
N TYR A 170 3.90 2.77 20.96
CA TYR A 170 3.56 2.90 19.53
C TYR A 170 2.68 1.75 18.98
N THR A 171 2.31 0.79 19.83
CA THR A 171 1.45 -0.35 19.50
C THR A 171 0.11 -0.24 20.22
N GLY A 172 -0.99 -0.49 19.51
CA GLY A 172 -2.33 -0.65 20.08
C GLY A 172 -3.12 0.63 20.40
N ASP A 173 -2.49 1.81 20.39
CA ASP A 173 -3.17 3.09 20.63
C ASP A 173 -2.71 4.17 19.62
N VAL A 174 -2.63 3.85 18.33
CA VAL A 174 -2.44 4.88 17.29
C VAL A 174 -3.79 5.32 16.74
N PHE A 175 -3.85 6.47 16.05
CA PHE A 175 -5.12 7.02 15.55
C PHE A 175 -5.89 6.04 14.64
N VAL A 176 -5.18 5.13 13.94
CA VAL A 176 -5.78 4.06 13.14
C VAL A 176 -6.68 3.15 13.98
N SER A 177 -6.39 2.95 15.26
CA SER A 177 -7.28 2.24 16.20
C SER A 177 -8.62 2.95 16.37
N GLY A 178 -8.65 4.28 16.18
CA GLY A 178 -9.89 5.06 16.12
C GLY A 178 -10.79 4.66 14.95
N LEU A 179 -10.23 4.20 13.81
CA LEU A 179 -10.99 3.72 12.65
C LEU A 179 -11.75 2.41 12.93
N THR A 180 -11.40 1.71 14.03
CA THR A 180 -12.08 0.52 14.54
C THR A 180 -12.88 0.80 15.82
N ARG A 181 -13.09 2.07 16.17
CA ARG A 181 -13.62 2.53 17.48
C ARG A 181 -12.84 2.05 18.70
N GLY A 182 -11.60 1.60 18.51
CA GLY A 182 -10.82 0.98 19.58
C GLY A 182 -11.36 -0.37 20.04
N ARG A 183 -12.25 -1.01 19.27
CA ARG A 183 -12.82 -2.34 19.60
C ARG A 183 -11.77 -3.45 19.55
N ILE A 184 -10.74 -3.28 18.71
CA ILE A 184 -9.65 -4.21 18.51
C ILE A 184 -8.32 -3.45 18.45
N PRO A 185 -7.26 -3.91 19.16
CA PRO A 185 -5.94 -3.29 19.06
C PRO A 185 -5.42 -3.33 17.63
N VAL A 186 -4.89 -2.20 17.15
CA VAL A 186 -4.25 -2.09 15.83
C VAL A 186 -2.77 -1.77 15.99
N ASN A 187 -1.94 -2.64 15.44
CA ASN A 187 -0.49 -2.46 15.36
C ASN A 187 -0.11 -2.13 13.93
N VAL A 188 0.59 -1.03 13.71
CA VAL A 188 0.94 -0.57 12.35
C VAL A 188 2.43 -0.73 12.13
N ALA A 189 2.80 -1.40 11.04
CA ALA A 189 4.18 -1.60 10.63
C ALA A 189 4.31 -1.37 9.12
N TYR A 190 5.50 -0.98 8.65
CA TYR A 190 5.71 -0.67 7.23
C TYR A 190 7.19 -0.79 6.85
N PRO A 191 7.57 -1.27 5.65
CA PRO A 191 6.69 -1.77 4.59
C PRO A 191 6.39 -3.27 4.70
N ALA A 192 6.86 -3.94 5.76
CA ALA A 192 6.85 -5.40 5.83
C ALA A 192 6.63 -5.98 7.24
N LEU A 193 6.16 -7.22 7.24
CA LEU A 193 6.17 -8.15 8.38
C LEU A 193 7.10 -9.32 8.05
N HIS A 194 8.04 -9.58 8.96
CA HIS A 194 8.98 -10.69 8.91
C HIS A 194 8.52 -11.80 9.85
N VAL A 195 8.25 -12.98 9.31
CA VAL A 195 7.90 -14.16 10.11
C VAL A 195 9.11 -15.08 10.18
N LEU A 196 9.75 -15.14 11.34
CA LEU A 196 10.97 -15.94 11.56
C LEU A 196 10.60 -17.36 11.98
N ARG A 197 11.12 -18.37 11.28
CA ARG A 197 10.80 -19.78 11.53
C ARG A 197 11.92 -20.53 12.23
N GLY A 198 11.57 -21.66 12.85
CA GLY A 198 12.49 -22.54 13.58
C GLY A 198 13.59 -23.19 12.73
N ASP A 199 13.40 -23.27 11.41
CA ASP A 199 14.31 -23.92 10.46
C ASP A 199 15.35 -22.95 9.83
N GLY A 200 15.41 -21.71 10.30
CA GLY A 200 16.29 -20.67 9.75
C GLY A 200 15.77 -20.04 8.45
N THR A 201 14.53 -20.33 8.06
CA THR A 201 13.85 -19.63 6.96
C THR A 201 12.94 -18.53 7.49
N ALA A 202 12.52 -17.63 6.59
CA ALA A 202 11.60 -16.57 6.89
C ALA A 202 10.53 -16.43 5.81
N LEU A 203 9.34 -16.00 6.23
CA LEU A 203 8.31 -15.48 5.34
C LEU A 203 8.34 -13.95 5.39
N LEU A 204 8.27 -13.33 4.21
CA LEU A 204 8.09 -11.89 4.07
C LEU A 204 6.65 -11.60 3.67
N VAL A 205 5.97 -10.74 4.42
CA VAL A 205 4.64 -10.22 4.08
C VAL A 205 4.77 -8.72 3.81
N THR A 206 4.30 -8.26 2.66
CA THR A 206 4.32 -6.84 2.26
C THR A 206 3.18 -6.58 1.29
N HIS A 207 2.68 -5.35 1.17
CA HIS A 207 1.61 -5.08 0.23
C HIS A 207 2.05 -5.33 -1.24
N GLY A 208 3.27 -4.94 -1.59
CA GLY A 208 3.89 -5.22 -2.89
C GLY A 208 3.85 -4.08 -3.91
N HIS A 209 3.41 -2.88 -3.53
CA HIS A 209 3.42 -1.71 -4.42
C HIS A 209 4.83 -1.35 -4.91
N PHE A 210 5.87 -1.52 -4.10
CA PHE A 210 7.26 -1.32 -4.55
C PHE A 210 7.74 -2.29 -5.65
N PHE A 211 6.92 -3.26 -6.08
CA PHE A 211 7.23 -4.08 -7.26
C PHE A 211 6.89 -3.36 -8.58
N GLN A 212 6.33 -2.15 -8.52
CA GLN A 212 5.91 -1.36 -9.68
C GLN A 212 6.60 -0.01 -9.76
N LEU A 213 6.87 0.42 -10.99
CA LEU A 213 7.55 1.69 -11.28
C LEU A 213 6.82 2.90 -10.70
N ALA A 214 5.48 2.90 -10.70
CA ALA A 214 4.69 4.01 -10.17
C ALA A 214 5.07 4.38 -8.73
N TRP A 215 5.50 3.38 -7.94
CA TRP A 215 5.82 3.51 -6.52
C TRP A 215 7.32 3.48 -6.23
N THR A 216 8.16 3.26 -7.25
CA THR A 216 9.64 3.28 -7.13
C THR A 216 10.29 4.35 -8.01
N LEU A 217 9.50 5.16 -8.72
CA LEU A 217 9.96 6.09 -9.75
C LEU A 217 11.07 7.01 -9.25
N LEU A 218 10.90 7.62 -8.07
CA LEU A 218 11.88 8.57 -7.55
C LEU A 218 13.16 7.85 -7.13
N SER A 219 13.07 6.68 -6.49
CA SER A 219 14.26 5.90 -6.16
C SER A 219 15.00 5.38 -7.41
N GLU A 220 14.29 5.01 -8.47
CA GLU A 220 14.91 4.52 -9.72
C GLU A 220 15.56 5.64 -10.54
N VAL A 221 14.94 6.83 -10.55
CA VAL A 221 15.44 7.99 -11.32
C VAL A 221 16.51 8.76 -10.54
N LEU A 222 16.24 9.08 -9.27
CA LEU A 222 17.12 9.93 -8.47
C LEU A 222 18.24 9.12 -7.82
N GLY A 223 17.98 7.88 -7.40
CA GLY A 223 18.94 7.05 -6.67
C GLY A 223 20.31 6.97 -7.36
N PRO A 224 20.40 6.64 -8.67
CA PRO A 224 21.67 6.63 -9.41
C PRO A 224 22.33 8.00 -9.60
N ALA A 225 21.56 9.09 -9.47
CA ALA A 225 22.02 10.47 -9.72
C ALA A 225 22.46 11.21 -8.44
N LEU A 226 22.31 10.60 -7.25
CA LEU A 226 22.71 11.21 -5.98
C LEU A 226 24.24 11.24 -5.84
N ASP A 227 24.77 12.41 -5.48
CA ASP A 227 26.16 12.64 -5.10
C ASP A 227 26.21 13.39 -3.75
N PRO A 228 26.68 12.75 -2.65
CA PRO A 228 27.21 11.39 -2.59
C PRO A 228 26.11 10.31 -2.77
N PRO A 229 26.50 9.08 -3.17
CA PRO A 229 25.55 7.97 -3.25
C PRO A 229 24.99 7.62 -1.85
N LEU A 230 23.83 6.95 -1.85
CA LEU A 230 23.15 6.54 -0.61
C LEU A 230 24.07 5.66 0.27
N PRO A 231 24.26 6.01 1.56
CA PRO A 231 25.04 5.19 2.49
C PRO A 231 24.49 3.76 2.58
N GLY A 232 25.32 2.76 2.29
CA GLY A 232 24.91 1.34 2.31
C GLY A 232 24.02 0.92 1.12
N GLY A 233 23.79 1.82 0.16
CA GLY A 233 22.87 1.64 -0.98
C GLY A 233 21.40 1.68 -0.57
N LEU A 234 20.52 1.35 -1.51
CA LEU A 234 19.07 1.36 -1.28
C LEU A 234 18.67 0.24 -0.29
N ASP A 235 17.97 0.62 0.77
CA ASP A 235 17.31 -0.25 1.76
C ASP A 235 15.84 0.18 1.92
N PHE A 236 15.08 -0.40 2.85
CA PHE A 236 13.69 0.01 3.08
C PHE A 236 13.56 1.48 3.51
N TYR A 237 14.49 1.99 4.29
CA TYR A 237 14.47 3.39 4.74
C TYR A 237 14.54 4.33 3.54
N TYR A 238 15.54 4.17 2.66
CA TYR A 238 15.70 5.05 1.50
C TYR A 238 14.68 4.79 0.40
N LEU A 239 14.25 3.53 0.22
CA LEU A 239 13.19 3.19 -0.72
C LEU A 239 11.91 3.95 -0.36
N GLU A 240 11.54 3.96 0.92
CA GLU A 240 10.35 4.67 1.38
C GLU A 240 10.58 6.18 1.38
N LEU A 241 11.66 6.68 1.99
CA LEU A 241 11.97 8.12 2.06
C LEU A 241 11.90 8.81 0.69
N LEU A 242 12.42 8.17 -0.35
CA LEU A 242 12.45 8.77 -1.69
C LEU A 242 11.09 8.75 -2.39
N ASN A 243 10.22 7.78 -2.11
CA ASN A 243 8.97 7.60 -2.85
C ASN A 243 7.72 8.07 -2.07
N ALA A 244 7.77 8.17 -0.74
CA ALA A 244 6.65 8.49 0.16
C ALA A 244 5.79 9.67 -0.33
N SER A 245 6.44 10.80 -0.65
CA SER A 245 5.74 12.02 -1.05
C SER A 245 5.01 11.87 -2.39
N LEU A 246 5.58 11.10 -3.32
CA LEU A 246 4.92 10.81 -4.58
C LEU A 246 3.73 9.87 -4.36
N THR A 247 3.90 8.84 -3.52
CA THR A 247 2.83 7.92 -3.12
C THR A 247 1.65 8.67 -2.49
N ASP A 248 1.91 9.50 -1.48
CA ASP A 248 0.88 10.31 -0.81
C ASP A 248 0.25 11.33 -1.75
N PHE A 249 1.02 11.92 -2.66
CA PHE A 249 0.46 12.84 -3.66
C PHE A 249 -0.53 12.13 -4.57
N LEU A 250 -0.13 11.00 -5.15
CA LEU A 250 -0.93 10.25 -6.13
C LEU A 250 -2.15 9.58 -5.50
N ASN A 251 -2.02 9.02 -4.28
CA ASN A 251 -3.04 8.19 -3.64
C ASN A 251 -3.72 8.82 -2.43
N PHE A 252 -3.46 10.08 -2.12
CA PHE A 252 -4.22 10.77 -1.08
C PHE A 252 -4.52 12.20 -1.46
N ALA A 253 -3.49 13.01 -1.71
CA ALA A 253 -3.66 14.45 -1.91
C ALA A 253 -4.63 14.77 -3.05
N LEU A 254 -4.54 14.03 -4.17
CA LEU A 254 -5.44 14.15 -5.30
C LEU A 254 -6.90 13.77 -4.96
N GLY A 255 -7.10 12.72 -4.15
CA GLY A 255 -8.41 12.28 -3.67
C GLY A 255 -9.09 13.30 -2.76
N GLN A 256 -8.31 14.08 -2.01
CA GLN A 256 -8.83 15.05 -1.03
C GLN A 256 -9.18 16.43 -1.62
N VAL A 257 -9.05 16.66 -2.93
CA VAL A 257 -9.32 17.97 -3.56
C VAL A 257 -10.84 18.24 -3.74
N GLY A 258 -11.70 17.49 -3.05
CA GLY A 258 -13.16 17.72 -3.06
C GLY A 258 -13.75 17.52 -4.46
N PRO A 259 -14.38 18.52 -5.11
CA PRO A 259 -15.03 18.34 -6.42
C PRO A 259 -14.12 17.80 -7.54
N LEU A 260 -12.80 17.96 -7.41
CA LEU A 260 -11.84 17.42 -8.37
C LEU A 260 -11.72 15.89 -8.29
N SER A 261 -12.00 15.26 -7.14
CA SER A 261 -11.90 13.80 -6.97
C SER A 261 -12.80 13.06 -7.97
N GLY A 262 -14.03 13.54 -8.18
CA GLY A 262 -14.95 12.99 -9.18
C GLY A 262 -14.45 13.18 -10.62
N THR A 263 -13.69 14.24 -10.90
CA THR A 263 -13.06 14.46 -12.20
C THR A 263 -11.90 13.49 -12.42
N LEU A 264 -11.06 13.31 -11.40
CA LEU A 264 -9.98 12.32 -11.42
C LEU A 264 -10.50 10.91 -11.57
N GLN A 265 -11.57 10.54 -10.85
CA GLN A 265 -12.22 9.23 -11.00
C GLN A 265 -12.69 9.01 -12.45
N ARG A 266 -13.36 10.00 -13.06
CA ARG A 266 -13.76 9.91 -14.47
C ARG A 266 -12.56 9.78 -15.41
N MET A 267 -11.47 10.50 -15.14
CA MET A 267 -10.22 10.35 -15.92
C MET A 267 -9.67 8.93 -15.78
N TYR A 268 -9.63 8.37 -14.57
CA TYR A 268 -9.21 7.00 -14.32
C TYR A 268 -10.10 5.99 -15.05
N ASP A 269 -11.42 6.13 -14.95
CA ASP A 269 -12.38 5.25 -15.61
C ASP A 269 -12.23 5.30 -17.13
N GLN A 270 -12.02 6.49 -17.71
CA GLN A 270 -11.78 6.67 -19.15
C GLN A 270 -10.45 6.07 -19.60
N ILE A 271 -9.36 6.31 -18.86
CA ILE A 271 -8.05 5.69 -19.14
C ILE A 271 -8.17 4.16 -19.07
N ARG A 272 -8.88 3.64 -18.06
CA ARG A 272 -9.13 2.20 -17.91
C ARG A 272 -9.95 1.61 -19.05
N ALA A 273 -10.85 2.40 -19.63
CA ALA A 273 -11.62 2.04 -20.81
C ALA A 273 -10.86 2.21 -22.15
N GLY A 274 -9.57 2.58 -22.11
CA GLY A 274 -8.77 2.80 -23.33
C GLY A 274 -9.08 4.14 -24.04
N HIS A 275 -9.63 5.11 -23.31
CA HIS A 275 -9.95 6.44 -23.84
C HIS A 275 -8.98 7.50 -23.30
N GLU A 276 -8.60 8.47 -24.13
CA GLU A 276 -7.85 9.65 -23.69
C GLU A 276 -8.82 10.66 -23.06
N PRO A 277 -8.74 10.96 -21.75
CA PRO A 277 -9.66 11.89 -21.13
C PRO A 277 -9.47 13.30 -21.67
N PRO A 278 -10.54 14.03 -22.04
CA PRO A 278 -10.42 15.41 -22.49
C PRO A 278 -9.84 16.33 -21.42
N GLU A 279 -9.97 15.97 -20.14
CA GLU A 279 -9.30 16.61 -19.00
C GLU A 279 -7.78 16.55 -19.08
N VAL A 280 -7.19 15.41 -19.50
CA VAL A 280 -5.73 15.27 -19.62
C VAL A 280 -5.19 16.28 -20.62
N LYS A 281 -5.87 16.43 -21.76
CA LYS A 281 -5.49 17.44 -22.76
C LYS A 281 -5.53 18.85 -22.16
N ARG A 282 -6.60 19.20 -21.43
CA ARG A 282 -6.73 20.51 -20.78
C ARG A 282 -5.65 20.77 -19.72
N ILE A 283 -5.27 19.75 -18.94
CA ILE A 283 -4.19 19.85 -17.96
C ILE A 283 -2.84 20.07 -18.67
N MET A 284 -2.56 19.32 -19.73
CA MET A 284 -1.33 19.49 -20.51
C MET A 284 -1.25 20.88 -21.15
N ASP A 285 -2.37 21.38 -21.69
CA ASP A 285 -2.48 22.73 -22.24
C ASP A 285 -2.26 23.79 -21.14
N ALA A 286 -2.76 23.58 -19.92
CA ALA A 286 -2.52 24.48 -18.79
C ALA A 286 -1.07 24.44 -18.25
N ILE A 287 -0.44 23.26 -18.20
CA ILE A 287 0.98 23.12 -17.83
C ILE A 287 1.85 23.83 -18.86
N ARG A 288 1.51 23.69 -20.15
CA ARG A 288 2.16 24.45 -21.22
C ARG A 288 2.08 25.94 -20.96
N ASP A 289 0.89 26.47 -20.80
CA ASP A 289 0.68 27.91 -20.56
C ASP A 289 1.46 28.40 -19.32
N LEU A 290 1.57 27.57 -18.27
CA LEU A 290 2.35 27.89 -17.07
C LEU A 290 3.85 27.91 -17.35
N MET A 291 4.37 26.91 -18.08
CA MET A 291 5.79 26.83 -18.44
C MET A 291 6.17 27.97 -19.39
N ASP A 292 5.30 28.31 -20.36
CA ASP A 292 5.46 29.43 -21.27
C ASP A 292 5.59 30.74 -20.46
N ARG A 293 4.70 30.97 -19.48
CA ARG A 293 4.78 32.15 -18.58
C ARG A 293 5.99 32.14 -17.65
N ALA A 294 6.43 30.96 -17.18
CA ALA A 294 7.57 30.85 -16.27
C ALA A 294 8.90 31.06 -17.01
N LEU A 295 8.94 30.72 -18.30
CA LEU A 295 10.07 30.93 -19.19
C LEU A 295 10.08 32.32 -19.84
N ASP A 296 8.98 33.08 -19.73
CA ASP A 296 8.88 34.49 -20.08
C ASP A 296 9.68 35.37 -19.08
N PHE A 297 10.99 35.11 -19.02
CA PHE A 297 11.98 35.85 -18.27
C PHE A 297 12.17 37.22 -18.93
N LYS A 298 11.66 38.26 -18.24
CA LYS A 298 12.01 39.70 -18.36
C LYS A 298 12.67 40.13 -19.68
N ALA A 299 11.81 40.67 -20.55
CA ALA A 299 12.13 41.25 -21.85
C ALA A 299 13.40 42.14 -21.91
N GLU A 300 14.34 41.72 -22.76
CA GLU A 300 15.29 42.57 -23.48
C GLU A 300 14.96 42.50 -25.00
N PRO A 301 15.52 43.35 -25.89
CA PRO A 301 14.76 44.04 -26.95
C PRO A 301 13.92 43.16 -27.89
N ARG A 302 12.73 43.68 -28.25
CA ARG A 302 11.60 43.06 -29.00
C ARG A 302 11.94 42.12 -30.17
N TRP A 303 13.05 42.29 -30.86
CA TRP A 303 13.43 41.44 -31.99
C TRP A 303 14.19 40.16 -31.56
N LYS A 304 14.97 40.23 -30.46
CA LYS A 304 15.57 39.04 -29.83
C LYS A 304 14.52 38.27 -29.06
N ALA A 305 13.58 38.99 -28.42
CA ALA A 305 12.43 38.40 -27.77
C ALA A 305 11.64 37.50 -28.73
N GLY A 306 11.28 37.95 -29.94
CA GLY A 306 10.51 37.11 -30.88
C GLY A 306 11.22 35.86 -31.40
N LEU A 307 12.56 35.87 -31.52
CA LEU A 307 13.36 34.69 -31.91
C LEU A 307 13.62 33.74 -30.74
N GLN A 308 13.80 34.29 -29.53
CA GLN A 308 13.91 33.51 -28.30
C GLN A 308 12.58 32.90 -27.91
N GLU A 309 11.47 33.64 -28.03
CA GLU A 309 10.08 33.19 -27.82
C GLU A 309 9.75 32.06 -28.80
N TRP A 310 10.00 32.26 -30.10
CA TRP A 310 9.83 31.17 -31.08
C TRP A 310 10.70 29.93 -30.77
N GLY A 311 11.93 30.13 -30.28
CA GLY A 311 12.84 29.05 -29.91
C GLY A 311 12.45 28.34 -28.61
N SER A 312 12.03 29.09 -27.59
CA SER A 312 11.53 28.57 -26.33
C SER A 312 10.21 27.87 -26.54
N ASP A 313 9.30 28.41 -27.35
CA ASP A 313 8.03 27.80 -27.71
C ASP A 313 8.26 26.50 -28.47
N ARG A 314 9.23 26.43 -29.38
CA ARG A 314 9.57 25.19 -30.08
C ARG A 314 10.25 24.16 -29.17
N LEU A 315 11.07 24.61 -28.22
CA LEU A 315 11.71 23.74 -27.25
C LEU A 315 10.69 23.24 -26.21
N LEU A 316 9.77 24.09 -25.76
CA LEU A 316 8.63 23.78 -24.91
C LEU A 316 7.67 22.86 -25.61
N ASP A 317 7.27 23.17 -26.84
CA ASP A 317 6.45 22.28 -27.67
C ASP A 317 7.15 20.95 -27.87
N PHE A 318 8.48 20.92 -28.01
CA PHE A 318 9.24 19.68 -28.10
C PHE A 318 9.34 18.95 -26.75
N GLN A 319 9.52 19.65 -25.63
CA GLN A 319 9.58 19.10 -24.27
C GLN A 319 8.22 18.61 -23.79
N LEU A 320 7.14 19.32 -24.14
CA LEU A 320 5.75 18.96 -23.91
C LEU A 320 5.29 17.92 -24.91
N TYR A 321 5.78 17.93 -26.15
CA TYR A 321 5.61 16.81 -27.07
C TYR A 321 6.35 15.58 -26.56
N LEU A 322 7.56 15.73 -26.00
CA LEU A 322 8.30 14.66 -25.35
C LEU A 322 7.61 14.21 -24.08
N LEU A 323 7.09 15.12 -23.25
CA LEU A 323 6.35 14.80 -22.04
C LEU A 323 5.01 14.16 -22.41
N LYS A 324 4.28 14.68 -23.40
CA LYS A 324 3.06 14.08 -23.96
C LYS A 324 3.36 12.79 -24.70
N ARG A 325 4.54 12.61 -25.28
CA ARG A 325 4.98 11.32 -25.83
C ARG A 325 5.41 10.41 -24.71
N VAL A 326 6.01 10.87 -23.63
CA VAL A 326 6.42 10.05 -22.50
C VAL A 326 5.20 9.64 -21.70
N VAL A 327 4.34 10.58 -21.30
CA VAL A 327 3.00 10.41 -20.72
C VAL A 327 2.08 9.67 -21.68
N GLY A 328 2.00 10.04 -22.95
CA GLY A 328 1.13 9.38 -23.93
C GLY A 328 1.64 8.01 -24.38
N LEU A 329 2.94 7.74 -24.38
CA LEU A 329 3.51 6.40 -24.55
C LEU A 329 3.48 5.64 -23.23
N ALA A 330 3.49 6.31 -22.08
CA ALA A 330 3.25 5.73 -20.75
C ALA A 330 1.80 5.31 -20.58
N LEU A 331 0.85 6.07 -21.15
CA LEU A 331 -0.59 5.84 -21.15
C LEU A 331 -1.00 4.89 -22.31
N ARG A 332 -0.46 5.05 -23.52
CA ARG A 332 -0.66 4.04 -24.60
C ARG A 332 0.11 2.75 -24.35
N ARG A 333 1.21 2.79 -23.60
CA ARG A 333 1.80 1.59 -22.98
C ARG A 333 1.22 1.32 -21.59
N SER A 334 0.24 2.06 -21.07
CA SER A 334 -0.56 1.61 -19.93
C SER A 334 -1.65 0.66 -20.40
N GLU A 335 -2.11 0.76 -21.66
CA GLU A 335 -2.73 -0.39 -22.37
C GLU A 335 -1.79 -1.61 -22.40
N ALA A 336 -0.47 -1.41 -22.23
CA ALA A 336 0.57 -2.45 -22.11
C ALA A 336 1.26 -2.51 -20.71
N GLY A 337 0.64 -1.94 -19.65
CA GLY A 337 1.09 -2.10 -18.25
C GLY A 337 2.27 -1.27 -17.72
N TRP A 338 2.70 -0.16 -18.34
CA TRP A 338 3.96 0.53 -17.97
C TRP A 338 3.93 1.63 -16.89
N VAL A 339 2.88 2.46 -16.77
CA VAL A 339 2.91 3.64 -15.84
C VAL A 339 1.76 3.67 -14.85
N MET A 340 0.63 3.08 -15.19
CA MET A 340 -0.44 2.70 -14.25
C MET A 340 -0.90 1.33 -14.74
N PRO A 341 -0.46 0.20 -14.15
CA PRO A 341 -0.77 -1.10 -14.71
C PRO A 341 -2.27 -1.38 -14.51
N THR A 342 -3.04 -1.19 -15.58
CA THR A 342 -4.42 -1.66 -15.69
C THR A 342 -4.51 -3.08 -16.23
N VAL A 343 -3.39 -3.78 -16.45
CA VAL A 343 -3.39 -5.23 -16.74
C VAL A 343 -3.63 -6.00 -15.42
N ARG A 344 -4.83 -5.75 -14.86
CA ARG A 344 -5.47 -6.49 -13.77
C ARG A 344 -6.04 -7.77 -14.42
N GLY A 345 -5.55 -8.94 -14.02
CA GLY A 345 -5.66 -10.22 -14.78
C GLY A 345 -4.67 -10.19 -15.97
N GLU A 346 -3.76 -11.13 -16.21
CA GLU A 346 -3.87 -12.59 -16.28
C GLU A 346 -2.49 -13.21 -15.99
N GLY A 347 -2.07 -13.36 -14.72
CA GLY A 347 -0.83 -14.09 -14.34
C GLY A 347 0.51 -13.47 -14.78
N ALA A 348 0.49 -12.44 -15.62
CA ALA A 348 1.67 -11.83 -16.26
C ALA A 348 2.49 -10.92 -15.34
N PHE A 349 1.99 -10.53 -14.16
CA PHE A 349 2.69 -9.56 -13.31
C PHE A 349 4.09 -10.03 -12.92
N LEU A 350 4.19 -11.27 -12.41
CA LEU A 350 5.47 -11.88 -12.02
C LEU A 350 6.25 -12.41 -13.22
N GLU A 351 5.62 -12.49 -14.39
CA GLU A 351 6.26 -12.93 -15.64
C GLU A 351 6.96 -11.77 -16.35
N ASP A 352 6.57 -10.52 -16.07
CA ASP A 352 7.28 -9.34 -16.55
C ASP A 352 8.69 -9.27 -15.94
N PRO A 353 9.76 -9.37 -16.77
CA PRO A 353 11.13 -9.34 -16.27
C PRO A 353 11.47 -8.09 -15.46
N ARG A 354 10.78 -6.98 -15.70
CA ARG A 354 11.01 -5.71 -14.99
C ARG A 354 10.41 -5.73 -13.60
N ASN A 355 9.23 -6.30 -13.43
CA ASN A 355 8.63 -6.49 -12.11
C ASN A 355 9.42 -7.53 -11.31
N ALA A 356 9.88 -8.61 -11.97
CA ALA A 356 10.78 -9.58 -11.36
C ALA A 356 12.10 -8.92 -10.89
N ALA A 357 12.68 -8.00 -11.68
CA ALA A 357 13.87 -7.25 -11.29
C ALA A 357 13.60 -6.28 -10.11
N ARG A 358 12.46 -5.60 -10.08
CA ARG A 358 12.05 -4.76 -8.93
C ARG A 358 11.82 -5.58 -7.67
N LEU A 359 11.15 -6.72 -7.80
CA LEU A 359 10.99 -7.66 -6.71
C LEU A 359 12.36 -8.13 -6.21
N ASP A 360 13.31 -8.45 -7.09
CA ASP A 360 14.66 -8.84 -6.69
C ASP A 360 15.41 -7.71 -5.95
N ALA A 361 15.29 -6.48 -6.43
CA ALA A 361 15.82 -5.30 -5.74
C ALA A 361 15.17 -5.08 -4.36
N PHE A 362 13.86 -5.26 -4.25
CA PHE A 362 13.14 -5.20 -2.97
C PHE A 362 13.61 -6.31 -2.02
N MET A 363 13.80 -7.53 -2.53
CA MET A 363 14.33 -8.66 -1.77
C MET A 363 15.79 -8.48 -1.35
N ALA A 364 16.56 -7.67 -2.08
CA ALA A 364 17.89 -7.21 -1.67
C ALA A 364 17.81 -6.15 -0.56
N CYS A 365 16.82 -5.25 -0.60
CA CYS A 365 16.54 -4.31 0.49
C CYS A 365 16.14 -5.08 1.77
N ALA A 366 15.22 -6.04 1.67
CA ALA A 366 14.81 -6.88 2.79
C ALA A 366 15.99 -7.63 3.43
N ALA A 367 16.94 -8.12 2.62
CA ALA A 367 18.12 -8.82 3.12
C ALA A 367 19.09 -7.93 3.93
N LYS A 368 18.97 -6.60 3.84
CA LYS A 368 19.73 -5.64 4.66
C LYS A 368 19.06 -5.35 6.00
N ASP A 369 17.79 -5.73 6.17
CA ASP A 369 17.07 -5.52 7.42
C ASP A 369 17.64 -6.42 8.53
N ASP A 370 18.01 -5.81 9.66
CA ASP A 370 18.64 -6.51 10.78
C ASP A 370 17.77 -7.65 11.35
N SER A 371 16.44 -7.56 11.25
CA SER A 371 15.55 -8.63 11.75
C SER A 371 15.57 -9.89 10.89
N LEU A 372 16.00 -9.79 9.63
CA LEU A 372 16.18 -10.94 8.75
C LEU A 372 17.61 -11.46 8.74
N ARG A 373 18.51 -10.90 9.58
CA ARG A 373 19.91 -11.31 9.63
C ARG A 373 20.04 -12.78 10.00
N GLY A 374 20.65 -13.56 9.10
CA GLY A 374 20.84 -14.99 9.27
C GLY A 374 19.65 -15.85 8.84
N PHE A 375 18.59 -15.26 8.29
CA PHE A 375 17.44 -15.98 7.75
C PHE A 375 17.41 -15.93 6.23
N ARG A 376 16.98 -17.03 5.62
CA ARG A 376 16.67 -17.07 4.19
C ARG A 376 15.18 -16.89 3.97
N VAL A 377 14.80 -15.83 3.26
CA VAL A 377 13.40 -15.65 2.84
C VAL A 377 13.10 -16.61 1.67
N ASP A 378 12.10 -17.48 1.84
CA ASP A 378 11.69 -18.47 0.83
C ASP A 378 10.19 -18.43 0.50
N ASP A 379 9.38 -17.76 1.31
CA ASP A 379 7.99 -17.43 1.00
C ASP A 379 7.80 -15.90 1.00
N LEU A 380 6.95 -15.44 0.09
CA LEU A 380 6.51 -14.05 -0.04
C LEU A 380 4.99 -14.00 -0.12
N VAL A 381 4.34 -13.20 0.73
CA VAL A 381 2.91 -12.89 0.65
C VAL A 381 2.74 -11.42 0.28
N PHE A 382 1.92 -11.13 -0.74
CA PHE A 382 1.60 -9.78 -1.16
C PHE A 382 0.13 -9.60 -1.61
N GLY A 383 -0.29 -8.39 -1.98
CA GLY A 383 -1.68 -8.06 -2.33
C GLY A 383 -1.84 -7.32 -3.65
N HIS A 384 -1.21 -6.14 -3.73
CA HIS A 384 -1.21 -5.09 -4.77
C HIS A 384 -1.55 -5.43 -6.23
N THR A 385 -1.33 -6.66 -6.70
CA THR A 385 -1.54 -7.03 -8.11
C THR A 385 -2.95 -7.50 -8.42
N HIS A 386 -3.83 -7.59 -7.42
CA HIS A 386 -5.22 -8.02 -7.56
C HIS A 386 -5.41 -9.39 -8.23
N GLN A 387 -4.43 -10.27 -8.08
CA GLN A 387 -4.42 -11.61 -8.67
C GLN A 387 -4.11 -12.61 -7.58
N SER A 388 -5.03 -13.53 -7.30
CA SER A 388 -4.75 -14.61 -6.35
C SER A 388 -3.62 -15.49 -6.84
N LEU A 389 -2.66 -15.76 -5.95
CA LEU A 389 -1.59 -16.72 -6.18
C LEU A 389 -1.50 -17.62 -4.95
N ALA A 390 -1.55 -18.93 -5.17
CA ALA A 390 -1.41 -19.92 -4.12
C ALA A 390 -0.08 -20.67 -4.26
N GLY A 391 0.97 -20.17 -3.59
CA GLY A 391 2.26 -20.86 -3.47
C GLY A 391 3.00 -21.03 -4.80
N ARG A 392 2.86 -20.07 -5.73
CA ARG A 392 3.49 -20.12 -7.05
C ARG A 392 5.02 -20.02 -6.91
N PRO A 393 5.80 -21.00 -7.40
CA PRO A 393 7.26 -20.89 -7.38
C PRO A 393 7.72 -19.81 -8.36
N LEU A 394 8.69 -19.01 -7.93
CA LEU A 394 9.33 -17.95 -8.72
C LEU A 394 10.84 -18.04 -8.54
N THR A 395 11.60 -17.86 -9.62
CA THR A 395 13.05 -17.68 -9.57
C THR A 395 13.36 -16.26 -10.02
N LEU A 396 13.98 -15.49 -9.14
CA LEU A 396 14.38 -14.10 -9.40
C LEU A 396 15.65 -14.02 -10.27
N PRO A 397 15.94 -12.87 -10.91
CA PRO A 397 17.16 -12.66 -11.67
C PRO A 397 18.45 -13.00 -10.91
N SER A 398 18.51 -12.74 -9.60
CA SER A 398 19.63 -13.14 -8.72
C SER A 398 19.79 -14.66 -8.54
N GLY A 399 18.87 -15.48 -9.05
CA GLY A 399 18.79 -16.92 -8.82
C GLY A 399 18.06 -17.30 -7.53
N ARG A 400 17.61 -16.33 -6.73
CA ARG A 400 16.81 -16.58 -5.51
C ARG A 400 15.49 -17.25 -5.88
N ARG A 401 15.15 -18.32 -5.16
CA ARG A 401 13.87 -19.04 -5.31
C ARG A 401 12.91 -18.65 -4.21
N LEU A 402 11.69 -18.31 -4.58
CA LEU A 402 10.61 -17.93 -3.67
C LEU A 402 9.34 -18.72 -4.01
N ARG A 403 8.48 -18.93 -3.01
CA ARG A 403 7.08 -19.26 -3.22
C ARG A 403 6.24 -18.01 -2.96
N CYS A 404 5.50 -17.60 -3.97
CA CYS A 404 4.71 -16.38 -3.95
C CYS A 404 3.24 -16.69 -3.67
N TRP A 405 2.68 -15.92 -2.75
CA TRP A 405 1.27 -15.93 -2.38
C TRP A 405 0.72 -14.53 -2.59
N ASN A 406 -0.49 -14.42 -3.13
CA ASN A 406 -1.13 -13.13 -3.31
C ASN A 406 -2.58 -13.17 -2.83
N THR A 407 -2.94 -12.16 -2.02
CA THR A 407 -4.22 -12.01 -1.30
C THR A 407 -5.13 -10.91 -1.86
N GLY A 408 -4.71 -10.17 -2.89
CA GLY A 408 -5.34 -8.92 -3.32
C GLY A 408 -6.49 -9.01 -4.31
N SER A 409 -6.97 -10.22 -4.62
CA SER A 409 -8.01 -10.44 -5.64
C SER A 409 -9.39 -9.84 -5.34
N LEU A 410 -9.55 -9.15 -4.22
CA LEU A 410 -10.81 -8.57 -3.75
C LEU A 410 -11.30 -7.37 -4.56
N VAL A 411 -10.46 -6.75 -5.39
CA VAL A 411 -10.90 -5.66 -6.29
C VAL A 411 -10.93 -6.15 -7.72
N CYS A 412 -12.08 -6.67 -8.14
CA CYS A 412 -12.35 -6.98 -9.54
C CYS A 412 -13.68 -6.34 -9.98
N ALA A 413 -13.73 -5.90 -11.24
CA ALA A 413 -14.86 -5.13 -11.78
C ALA A 413 -16.05 -6.00 -12.24
N GLY A 414 -16.02 -7.32 -12.00
CA GLY A 414 -17.03 -8.26 -12.48
C GLY A 414 -17.35 -9.37 -11.47
N GLU A 415 -18.32 -10.22 -11.82
CA GLU A 415 -18.64 -11.43 -11.05
C GLU A 415 -17.49 -12.45 -11.21
N GLY A 416 -17.12 -13.15 -10.11
CA GLY A 416 -16.10 -14.21 -10.15
C GLY A 416 -14.69 -13.81 -9.70
N CYS A 417 -14.53 -12.83 -8.81
CA CYS A 417 -13.21 -12.63 -8.20
C CYS A 417 -12.82 -13.86 -7.36
N ASP A 418 -11.58 -14.33 -7.53
CA ASP A 418 -11.03 -15.45 -6.77
C ASP A 418 -10.56 -14.98 -5.38
N PHE A 419 -11.48 -14.57 -4.49
CA PHE A 419 -11.08 -14.13 -3.15
C PHE A 419 -10.41 -15.28 -2.39
N GLN A 420 -9.10 -15.15 -2.16
CA GLN A 420 -8.30 -16.19 -1.54
C GLN A 420 -7.43 -15.62 -0.40
N PRO A 421 -8.01 -15.46 0.80
CA PRO A 421 -7.21 -15.13 1.97
C PRO A 421 -6.23 -16.26 2.27
N VAL A 422 -5.09 -15.94 2.86
CA VAL A 422 -4.10 -16.94 3.27
C VAL A 422 -4.03 -17.03 4.78
N THR A 423 -3.78 -18.23 5.28
CA THR A 423 -3.57 -18.49 6.70
C THR A 423 -2.10 -18.76 6.98
N LEU A 424 -1.65 -18.34 8.15
CA LEU A 424 -0.34 -18.66 8.71
C LEU A 424 -0.53 -19.58 9.92
N ASP A 425 0.12 -20.74 9.94
CA ASP A 425 0.09 -21.63 11.10
C ASP A 425 1.19 -21.29 12.13
N ARG A 426 1.21 -22.02 13.27
CA ARG A 426 2.20 -21.81 14.34
C ARG A 426 3.64 -22.19 13.95
N ALA A 427 3.83 -22.90 12.84
CA ALA A 427 5.16 -23.18 12.28
C ALA A 427 5.57 -22.16 11.22
N GLY A 428 4.73 -21.15 10.95
CA GLY A 428 4.97 -20.13 9.93
C GLY A 428 4.69 -20.61 8.51
N ARG A 429 3.97 -21.72 8.32
CA ARG A 429 3.58 -22.22 7.00
C ARG A 429 2.37 -21.45 6.50
N VAL A 430 2.45 -21.02 5.25
CA VAL A 430 1.36 -20.33 4.56
C VAL A 430 0.54 -21.34 3.79
N ALA A 431 -0.78 -21.19 3.84
CA ALA A 431 -1.71 -21.95 3.01
C ALA A 431 -2.87 -21.05 2.59
N ALA A 432 -3.44 -21.31 1.41
CA ALA A 432 -4.73 -20.74 1.05
C ALA A 432 -5.79 -21.21 2.05
N MET A 433 -6.66 -20.30 2.48
CA MET A 433 -7.76 -20.66 3.34
C MET A 433 -8.79 -21.46 2.54
N ALA A 434 -8.76 -22.79 2.70
CA ALA A 434 -9.76 -23.65 2.10
C ALA A 434 -11.16 -23.34 2.66
N PRO A 435 -12.24 -23.52 1.87
CA PRO A 435 -13.60 -23.52 2.39
C PRO A 435 -13.70 -24.46 3.60
N ALA A 436 -14.46 -24.07 4.62
CA ALA A 436 -14.82 -25.02 5.66
C ALA A 436 -15.56 -26.22 5.01
N PRO A 437 -15.27 -27.47 5.41
CA PRO A 437 -15.88 -28.66 4.83
C PRO A 437 -17.39 -28.73 5.07
#